data_AF-A0A2G2X2J5-F1
#
_entry.id   AF-A0A2G2X2J5-F1
#
_cell.length_a   1.000
_cell.length_b   1.000
_cell.length_c   1.000
_cell.angle_alpha   90.00
_cell.angle_beta   90.00
_cell.angle_gamma   90.00
#
_symmetry.space_group_name_H-M   'P 1'
#
loop_
_entity.id
_entity.type
_entity.pdbx_description
1 polymer ?
#
loop_
_entity_poly.entity_id
_entity_poly.type
_entity_poly.pdbx_seq_one_letter_code
_entity_poly.pdbx_strand_id
1 'polypeptide(L)'
;MAVHCCSSSFLMFTSPSPKSLCSSSNKTPFLGSSTVALSRPSFQSLPLSRINRTTRICCQDKAAYVPLDQRWMFEESEIDGPDIWNKTWYPKAADHVNTDKPWYIVDATDKILGRLASTIAIYMRGKNLATYTPSVDMGAFVIVVNAEKVALSGKKRTQKLYRRHSGRPGGMKVETFDQLQQRIPERIIEHAVRGMLPKGRLGRQLFTHLKVYKGPEHPHEAQKPVELPIRDKRIQKQR
;
A
#
# COMPACT_ATOMS: atom_id res chain seq x y z
N MET A 1 31.29 25.18 36.73
CA MET A 1 30.86 26.53 37.17
C MET A 1 29.36 26.59 37.06
N ALA A 2 28.68 26.69 38.22
CA ALA A 2 27.23 26.73 38.33
C ALA A 2 26.71 28.15 38.07
N VAL A 3 25.52 28.27 37.50
CA VAL A 3 24.71 29.49 37.57
C VAL A 3 23.24 29.15 37.77
N HIS A 4 22.68 29.75 38.81
CA HIS A 4 21.27 29.97 39.19
C HIS A 4 20.44 30.59 38.02
N CYS A 5 19.09 30.73 38.00
CA CYS A 5 18.00 30.70 38.97
C CYS A 5 16.63 30.70 38.22
N CYS A 6 15.54 30.30 38.92
CA CYS A 6 14.17 30.87 39.02
C CYS A 6 13.63 31.85 37.93
N SER A 7 12.35 31.94 37.53
CA SER A 7 11.08 31.80 38.24
C SER A 7 9.88 31.97 37.27
N SER A 8 8.69 31.46 37.67
CA SER A 8 7.30 31.96 37.48
C SER A 8 6.90 32.66 36.15
N SER A 9 5.75 32.38 35.54
CA SER A 9 4.45 32.84 36.07
C SER A 9 3.26 32.41 35.21
N PHE A 10 2.15 32.17 35.92
CA PHE A 10 0.77 31.95 35.50
C PHE A 10 0.17 33.23 34.88
N LEU A 11 -0.62 33.13 33.80
CA LEU A 11 -1.70 34.09 33.52
C LEU A 11 -2.91 33.43 32.86
N MET A 12 -4.07 33.79 33.41
CA MET A 12 -5.46 33.44 33.09
C MET A 12 -6.04 34.33 31.97
N PHE A 13 -7.31 34.02 31.62
CA PHE A 13 -8.34 34.86 30.97
C PHE A 13 -8.30 34.89 29.42
N THR A 14 -9.40 34.87 28.67
CA THR A 14 -10.85 35.03 28.93
C THR A 14 -11.61 34.56 27.68
N SER A 15 -12.84 34.09 27.84
CA SER A 15 -13.84 33.91 26.77
C SER A 15 -14.40 35.25 26.25
N PRO A 16 -15.06 35.24 25.08
CA PRO A 16 -16.44 35.73 25.08
C PRO A 16 -17.42 34.98 24.15
N SER A 17 -18.70 35.13 24.50
CA SER A 17 -19.97 34.63 23.95
C SER A 17 -20.40 35.20 22.58
N PRO A 18 -21.34 34.55 21.85
CA PRO A 18 -21.93 35.07 20.62
C PRO A 18 -23.27 35.83 20.86
N LYS A 19 -23.54 36.85 20.03
CA LYS A 19 -24.86 37.51 19.91
C LYS A 19 -25.37 37.45 18.47
N SER A 20 -26.70 37.33 18.40
CA SER A 20 -27.64 37.21 17.27
C SER A 20 -27.89 38.49 16.45
N LEU A 21 -28.45 38.36 15.23
CA LEU A 21 -29.79 38.88 14.82
C LEU A 21 -30.04 38.84 13.28
N CYS A 22 -31.25 38.38 12.91
CA CYS A 22 -32.22 38.86 11.88
C CYS A 22 -31.80 39.07 10.40
N SER A 23 -32.64 38.99 9.37
CA SER A 23 -34.09 38.75 9.14
C SER A 23 -34.36 38.80 7.62
N SER A 24 -35.41 38.13 7.11
CA SER A 24 -36.38 38.78 6.20
C SER A 24 -37.60 37.89 5.94
N SER A 25 -38.76 38.44 6.23
CA SER A 25 -40.11 37.99 5.92
C SER A 25 -40.54 38.30 4.48
N ASN A 26 -41.51 37.57 3.94
CA ASN A 26 -42.64 38.13 3.17
C ASN A 26 -43.88 37.23 3.29
N LYS A 27 -45.00 37.84 3.69
CA LYS A 27 -46.38 37.29 3.74
C LYS A 27 -47.11 37.71 2.44
N THR A 28 -48.06 36.97 1.85
CA THR A 28 -49.53 36.81 2.14
C THR A 28 -50.21 36.27 0.82
N PRO A 29 -51.55 36.00 0.69
CA PRO A 29 -52.47 35.16 1.50
C PRO A 29 -53.60 34.40 0.70
N PHE A 30 -54.46 33.66 1.43
CA PHE A 30 -55.89 33.25 1.17
C PHE A 30 -56.21 32.28 -0.01
N LEU A 31 -57.02 31.21 0.07
CA LEU A 31 -58.19 30.76 0.88
C LEU A 31 -58.00 29.27 1.28
N GLY A 32 -58.58 28.63 2.30
CA GLY A 32 -59.73 28.89 3.17
C GLY A 32 -60.64 27.64 3.22
N SER A 33 -60.52 26.79 4.24
CA SER A 33 -61.64 26.02 4.85
C SER A 33 -61.19 25.27 6.13
N SER A 34 -61.86 25.63 7.22
CA SER A 34 -61.98 25.04 8.58
C SER A 34 -62.40 23.56 8.56
N THR A 35 -62.36 22.68 9.58
CA THR A 35 -62.26 22.66 11.07
C THR A 35 -62.08 21.14 11.40
N VAL A 36 -61.35 20.64 12.40
CA VAL A 36 -61.75 20.40 13.81
C VAL A 36 -60.55 19.73 14.50
N ALA A 37 -60.34 20.11 15.77
CA ALA A 37 -59.30 19.64 16.68
C ALA A 37 -59.43 18.17 17.09
N LEU A 38 -58.28 17.49 17.26
CA LEU A 38 -58.15 16.32 18.12
C LEU A 38 -56.84 16.43 18.91
N SER A 39 -56.99 16.33 20.22
CA SER A 39 -56.00 16.52 21.27
C SER A 39 -54.87 15.47 21.25
N ARG A 40 -53.66 15.95 21.54
CA ARG A 40 -52.45 15.17 21.88
C ARG A 40 -52.73 14.00 22.83
N PRO A 41 -52.03 12.87 22.62
CA PRO A 41 -51.38 12.17 23.71
C PRO A 41 -49.87 12.44 23.65
N SER A 42 -49.34 12.89 24.78
CA SER A 42 -47.92 12.93 25.09
C SER A 42 -47.34 11.52 25.08
N PHE A 43 -46.52 11.18 24.08
CA PHE A 43 -45.61 10.05 24.21
C PHE A 43 -44.42 10.49 25.06
N GLN A 44 -44.51 10.20 26.36
CA GLN A 44 -43.35 10.14 27.23
C GLN A 44 -42.41 9.04 26.73
N SER A 45 -41.12 9.36 26.77
CA SER A 45 -40.01 8.46 26.44
C SER A 45 -40.04 7.18 27.28
N LEU A 46 -40.11 6.03 26.62
CA LEU A 46 -39.68 4.77 27.22
C LEU A 46 -38.18 4.59 26.96
N PRO A 47 -37.33 4.45 27.99
CA PRO A 47 -35.94 4.05 27.78
C PRO A 47 -35.96 2.56 27.46
N LEU A 48 -36.01 2.21 26.17
CA LEU A 48 -35.70 0.85 25.75
C LEU A 48 -34.21 0.62 25.97
N SER A 49 -33.95 0.06 27.15
CA SER A 49 -32.76 -0.63 27.61
C SER A 49 -31.70 -0.82 26.53
N ARG A 50 -30.52 -0.24 26.81
CA ARG A 50 -29.22 -0.67 26.31
C ARG A 50 -29.19 -2.20 26.20
N ILE A 51 -29.45 -2.73 25.01
CA ILE A 51 -29.17 -4.13 24.69
C ILE A 51 -27.65 -4.20 24.64
N ASN A 52 -27.06 -4.62 25.76
CA ASN A 52 -25.69 -5.06 25.81
C ASN A 52 -25.51 -6.08 24.69
N ARG A 53 -24.85 -5.68 23.60
CA ARG A 53 -24.26 -6.61 22.64
C ARG A 53 -23.07 -7.29 23.33
N THR A 54 -23.33 -8.06 24.37
CA THR A 54 -22.45 -9.14 24.83
C THR A 54 -22.71 -10.34 23.94
N THR A 55 -22.41 -10.20 22.64
CA THR A 55 -22.30 -11.35 21.76
C THR A 55 -20.85 -11.82 21.84
N ARG A 56 -20.69 -12.91 22.60
CA ARG A 56 -19.49 -13.71 22.82
C ARG A 56 -18.44 -13.52 21.73
N ILE A 57 -17.26 -13.05 22.14
CA ILE A 57 -16.02 -13.47 21.51
C ILE A 57 -15.99 -14.98 21.75
N CYS A 58 -16.56 -15.76 20.82
CA CYS A 58 -16.27 -17.18 20.79
C CYS A 58 -14.82 -17.23 20.35
N CYS A 59 -13.92 -17.44 21.31
CA CYS A 59 -12.54 -17.74 21.04
C CYS A 59 -12.56 -18.88 20.03
N GLN A 60 -12.24 -18.58 18.77
CA GLN A 60 -11.94 -19.64 17.83
C GLN A 60 -10.72 -20.31 18.43
N ASP A 61 -10.83 -21.59 18.77
CA ASP A 61 -9.68 -22.47 19.03
C ASP A 61 -8.89 -22.53 17.72
N LYS A 62 -8.10 -21.47 17.49
CA LYS A 62 -7.21 -21.38 16.35
C LYS A 62 -6.09 -22.35 16.67
N ALA A 63 -6.03 -23.45 15.93
CA ALA A 63 -4.84 -24.29 15.85
C ALA A 63 -3.61 -23.38 15.82
N ALA A 64 -2.66 -23.62 16.72
CA ALA A 64 -1.48 -22.79 16.91
C ALA A 64 -0.82 -22.51 15.55
N TYR A 65 -0.72 -21.23 15.20
CA TYR A 65 -0.04 -20.82 13.98
C TYR A 65 1.46 -20.76 14.28
N VAL A 66 2.21 -21.70 13.71
CA VAL A 66 3.65 -21.83 13.92
C VAL A 66 4.38 -21.24 12.69
N PRO A 67 5.26 -20.23 12.89
CA PRO A 67 6.02 -19.62 11.80
C PRO A 67 6.99 -20.61 11.16
N LEU A 68 7.27 -20.43 9.88
CA LEU A 68 7.84 -21.45 8.98
C LEU A 68 9.34 -21.76 9.21
N ASP A 69 10.05 -20.94 9.97
CA ASP A 69 11.52 -20.82 9.84
C ASP A 69 12.32 -21.98 10.44
N GLN A 70 11.72 -22.86 11.27
CA GLN A 70 12.36 -24.05 11.86
C GLN A 70 11.38 -25.21 12.12
N ARG A 71 10.40 -25.40 11.24
CA ARG A 71 9.39 -26.44 11.43
C ARG A 71 9.95 -27.84 11.17
N TRP A 72 10.00 -28.69 12.20
CA TRP A 72 10.26 -30.13 12.06
C TRP A 72 9.13 -30.82 11.28
N MET A 73 9.34 -32.06 10.80
CA MET A 73 8.39 -32.77 9.91
C MET A 73 6.94 -32.76 10.41
N PHE A 74 6.71 -32.80 11.73
CA PHE A 74 5.42 -32.60 12.38
C PHE A 74 5.64 -32.14 13.83
N GLU A 75 4.67 -31.39 14.38
CA GLU A 75 4.48 -31.20 15.83
C GLU A 75 3.34 -32.10 16.31
N GLU A 76 3.36 -32.53 17.57
CA GLU A 76 2.39 -33.48 18.13
C GLU A 76 0.93 -33.03 17.97
N SER A 77 0.68 -31.72 17.96
CA SER A 77 -0.65 -31.13 17.76
C SER A 77 -1.21 -31.27 16.34
N GLU A 78 -0.39 -31.66 15.35
CA GLU A 78 -0.80 -31.75 13.94
C GLU A 78 -1.05 -33.17 13.47
N ILE A 79 -0.75 -34.16 14.32
CA ILE A 79 -0.90 -35.59 14.02
C ILE A 79 -2.38 -35.95 13.81
N ASP A 80 -3.27 -35.38 14.62
CA ASP A 80 -4.73 -35.59 14.52
C ASP A 80 -5.41 -34.65 13.51
N GLY A 81 -4.62 -33.84 12.80
CA GLY A 81 -5.09 -32.84 11.85
C GLY A 81 -5.46 -33.41 10.47
N PRO A 82 -5.93 -32.55 9.55
CA PRO A 82 -6.13 -32.94 8.16
C PRO A 82 -4.79 -33.30 7.50
N ASP A 83 -4.81 -34.25 6.56
CA ASP A 83 -3.62 -34.68 5.81
C ASP A 83 -3.06 -33.54 4.94
N ILE A 84 -1.96 -32.94 5.41
CA ILE A 84 -1.23 -31.87 4.73
C ILE A 84 -0.04 -32.44 3.93
N TRP A 85 0.50 -33.60 4.29
CA TRP A 85 1.73 -34.12 3.69
C TRP A 85 1.50 -34.81 2.34
N ASN A 86 0.38 -35.52 2.17
CA ASN A 86 0.08 -36.15 0.88
C ASN A 86 -0.60 -35.18 -0.11
N LYS A 87 -0.87 -33.94 0.31
CA LYS A 87 -1.49 -32.90 -0.51
C LYS A 87 -0.51 -31.76 -0.74
N THR A 88 -0.69 -31.05 -1.85
CA THR A 88 0.11 -29.85 -2.10
C THR A 88 -0.17 -28.80 -1.04
N TRP A 89 0.88 -28.32 -0.38
CA TRP A 89 0.78 -27.25 0.58
C TRP A 89 0.21 -25.97 -0.06
N TYR A 90 -0.68 -25.29 0.68
CA TYR A 90 -1.25 -24.02 0.27
C TYR A 90 -1.16 -23.02 1.43
N PRO A 91 -0.72 -21.77 1.19
CA PRO A 91 -0.52 -20.78 2.24
C PRO A 91 -1.84 -20.39 2.90
N LYS A 92 -1.83 -20.36 4.23
CA LYS A 92 -2.91 -19.86 5.06
C LYS A 92 -2.82 -18.34 5.17
N ALA A 93 -3.87 -17.72 5.72
CA ALA A 93 -3.97 -16.26 5.85
C ALA A 93 -2.83 -15.63 6.68
N ALA A 94 -2.31 -16.38 7.64
CA ALA A 94 -1.24 -15.91 8.51
C ALA A 94 0.15 -15.91 7.84
N ASP A 95 0.35 -16.70 6.77
CA ASP A 95 1.65 -16.82 6.10
C ASP A 95 2.03 -15.59 5.26
N HIS A 96 1.06 -14.80 4.82
CA HIS A 96 1.26 -13.71 3.85
C HIS A 96 0.78 -12.35 4.34
N VAL A 97 0.86 -12.13 5.65
CA VAL A 97 0.58 -10.84 6.26
C VAL A 97 1.58 -9.80 5.73
N ASN A 98 1.07 -8.63 5.32
CA ASN A 98 1.92 -7.61 4.68
C ASN A 98 3.00 -7.03 5.60
N THR A 99 2.80 -7.10 6.92
CA THR A 99 3.73 -6.58 7.93
C THR A 99 5.05 -7.36 7.96
N ASP A 100 5.01 -8.66 7.70
CA ASP A 100 6.15 -9.56 7.89
C ASP A 100 7.01 -9.69 6.63
N LYS A 101 6.60 -9.03 5.54
CA LYS A 101 7.27 -9.13 4.24
C LYS A 101 8.65 -8.47 4.28
N PRO A 102 9.68 -9.11 3.70
CA PRO A 102 11.00 -8.51 3.62
C PRO A 102 10.99 -7.30 2.68
N TRP A 103 11.84 -6.33 3.02
CA TRP A 103 12.09 -5.16 2.21
C TRP A 103 13.47 -5.27 1.57
N TYR A 104 13.53 -5.03 0.26
CA TYR A 104 14.78 -4.99 -0.47
C TYR A 104 15.10 -3.60 -0.99
N ILE A 105 16.38 -3.25 -1.04
CA ILE A 105 16.90 -2.05 -1.68
C ILE A 105 17.74 -2.41 -2.91
N VAL A 106 17.59 -1.62 -3.97
CA VAL A 106 18.32 -1.77 -5.23
C VAL A 106 18.80 -0.40 -5.70
N ASP A 107 20.12 -0.24 -5.85
CA ASP A 107 20.70 0.88 -6.59
C ASP A 107 20.65 0.60 -8.11
N ALA A 108 19.94 1.47 -8.85
CA ALA A 108 19.80 1.36 -10.30
C ALA A 108 20.99 1.93 -11.10
N THR A 109 21.99 2.52 -10.44
CA THR A 109 23.13 3.17 -11.08
C THR A 109 23.92 2.21 -11.99
N ASP A 110 24.03 2.57 -13.27
CA ASP A 110 24.70 1.80 -14.34
C ASP A 110 24.19 0.34 -14.50
N LYS A 111 23.01 0.02 -13.98
CA LYS A 111 22.35 -1.28 -14.18
C LYS A 111 21.50 -1.28 -15.44
N ILE A 112 21.51 -2.38 -16.20
CA ILE A 112 20.71 -2.53 -17.41
C ILE A 112 19.22 -2.69 -17.05
N LEU A 113 18.39 -1.73 -17.47
CA LEU A 113 16.96 -1.62 -17.14
C LEU A 113 16.19 -2.95 -17.20
N GLY A 114 16.29 -3.68 -18.31
CA GLY A 114 15.52 -4.92 -18.51
C GLY A 114 15.95 -6.06 -17.60
N ARG A 115 17.26 -6.21 -17.37
CA ARG A 115 17.82 -7.27 -16.50
C ARG A 115 17.50 -6.99 -15.03
N LEU A 116 17.60 -5.71 -14.64
CA LEU A 116 17.17 -5.22 -13.34
C LEU A 116 15.68 -5.50 -13.10
N ALA A 117 14.81 -5.08 -14.02
CA ALA A 117 13.37 -5.25 -13.89
C ALA A 117 12.95 -6.72 -13.78
N SER A 118 13.62 -7.63 -14.51
CA SER A 118 13.35 -9.07 -14.41
C SER A 118 13.63 -9.60 -13.01
N THR A 119 14.77 -9.23 -12.45
CA THR A 119 15.17 -9.63 -11.10
C THR A 119 14.18 -9.09 -10.07
N ILE A 120 13.85 -7.79 -10.15
CA ILE A 120 12.86 -7.16 -9.27
C ILE A 120 11.51 -7.89 -9.34
N ALA A 121 11.02 -8.22 -10.53
CA ALA A 121 9.75 -8.92 -10.71
C ALA A 121 9.73 -10.33 -10.09
N ILE A 122 10.88 -11.04 -10.07
CA ILE A 122 11.01 -12.37 -9.43
C ILE A 122 10.82 -12.25 -7.92
N TYR A 123 11.51 -11.30 -7.26
CA TYR A 123 11.41 -11.09 -5.81
C TYR A 123 10.05 -10.51 -5.40
N MET A 124 9.52 -9.55 -6.14
CA MET A 124 8.17 -9.01 -5.91
C MET A 124 7.09 -10.09 -6.04
N ARG A 125 7.31 -11.10 -6.89
CA ARG A 125 6.37 -12.20 -7.07
C ARG A 125 6.56 -13.32 -6.04
N GLY A 126 7.69 -13.35 -5.33
CA GLY A 126 8.06 -14.42 -4.41
C GLY A 126 8.51 -15.71 -5.10
N LYS A 127 8.87 -15.66 -6.40
CA LYS A 127 9.32 -16.85 -7.16
C LYS A 127 10.64 -17.45 -6.64
N ASN A 128 11.37 -16.70 -5.84
CA ASN A 128 12.60 -17.12 -5.17
C ASN A 128 12.33 -17.95 -3.90
N LEU A 129 11.10 -17.94 -3.37
CA LEU A 129 10.72 -18.67 -2.16
C LEU A 129 10.18 -20.06 -2.50
N ALA A 130 10.46 -21.04 -1.65
CA ALA A 130 9.90 -22.39 -1.77
C ALA A 130 8.38 -22.41 -1.53
N THR A 131 7.86 -21.45 -0.78
CA THR A 131 6.44 -21.25 -0.48
C THR A 131 5.65 -20.55 -1.60
N TYR A 132 6.25 -20.38 -2.78
CA TYR A 132 5.63 -19.69 -3.89
C TYR A 132 4.28 -20.31 -4.29
N THR A 133 3.23 -19.49 -4.28
CA THR A 133 1.89 -19.86 -4.73
C THR A 133 1.38 -18.83 -5.73
N PRO A 134 0.86 -19.22 -6.90
CA PRO A 134 0.47 -18.26 -7.93
C PRO A 134 -0.78 -17.42 -7.59
N SER A 135 -1.69 -17.93 -6.77
CA SER A 135 -2.91 -17.20 -6.37
C SER A 135 -2.69 -16.20 -5.23
N VAL A 136 -1.60 -16.34 -4.47
CA VAL A 136 -1.32 -15.58 -3.24
C VAL A 136 -0.08 -14.72 -3.43
N ASP A 137 0.03 -13.64 -2.65
CA ASP A 137 1.22 -12.80 -2.65
C ASP A 137 2.15 -13.14 -1.47
N MET A 138 3.13 -14.00 -1.77
CA MET A 138 4.25 -14.34 -0.88
C MET A 138 5.50 -13.48 -1.16
N GLY A 139 5.37 -12.44 -1.99
CA GLY A 139 6.52 -11.65 -2.44
C GLY A 139 7.05 -10.67 -1.40
N ALA A 140 8.00 -9.86 -1.87
CA ALA A 140 8.68 -8.85 -1.07
C ALA A 140 8.38 -7.42 -1.56
N PHE A 141 8.65 -6.44 -0.69
CA PHE A 141 8.72 -5.04 -1.09
C PHE A 141 10.09 -4.74 -1.70
N VAL A 142 10.11 -3.92 -2.75
CA VAL A 142 11.36 -3.54 -3.41
C VAL A 142 11.41 -2.03 -3.57
N ILE A 143 12.46 -1.45 -3.01
CA ILE A 143 12.82 -0.04 -3.14
C ILE A 143 13.91 0.07 -4.19
N VAL A 144 13.71 0.94 -5.17
CA VAL A 144 14.69 1.27 -6.20
C VAL A 144 15.12 2.72 -6.03
N VAL A 145 16.42 2.93 -5.86
CA VAL A 145 17.04 4.26 -5.77
C VAL A 145 17.86 4.58 -7.01
N ASN A 146 18.18 5.85 -7.22
CA ASN A 146 18.90 6.36 -8.39
C ASN A 146 18.24 5.99 -9.72
N ALA A 147 16.90 6.05 -9.81
CA ALA A 147 16.17 5.67 -11.02
C ALA A 147 16.59 6.46 -12.28
N GLU A 148 17.11 7.68 -12.11
CA GLU A 148 17.64 8.49 -13.20
C GLU A 148 18.96 7.98 -13.78
N LYS A 149 19.71 7.13 -13.07
CA LYS A 149 21.03 6.63 -13.49
C LYS A 149 20.97 5.24 -14.13
N VAL A 150 19.76 4.77 -14.45
CA VAL A 150 19.57 3.46 -15.09
C VAL A 150 20.19 3.41 -16.49
N ALA A 151 20.89 2.32 -16.79
CA ALA A 151 21.58 2.14 -18.06
C ALA A 151 20.71 1.45 -19.11
N LEU A 152 20.93 1.86 -20.37
CA LEU A 152 20.47 1.17 -21.56
C LEU A 152 21.65 0.75 -22.45
N SER A 153 21.45 -0.31 -23.23
CA SER A 153 22.38 -0.76 -24.26
C SER A 153 22.06 -0.13 -25.62
N GLY A 154 23.11 0.07 -26.44
CA GLY A 154 22.99 0.57 -27.83
C GLY A 154 22.37 1.96 -27.94
N LYS A 155 21.72 2.23 -29.09
CA LYS A 155 21.07 3.51 -29.43
C LYS A 155 19.66 3.68 -28.83
N LYS A 156 19.28 2.84 -27.85
CA LYS A 156 17.93 2.82 -27.27
C LYS A 156 17.56 4.10 -26.52
N ARG A 157 18.55 4.89 -26.08
CA ARG A 157 18.31 6.17 -25.40
C ARG A 157 17.50 7.14 -26.27
N THR A 158 17.77 7.19 -27.57
CA THR A 158 17.05 8.04 -28.53
C THR A 158 15.95 7.28 -29.28
N GLN A 159 16.16 5.99 -29.56
CA GLN A 159 15.25 5.20 -30.39
C GLN A 159 14.06 4.60 -29.64
N LYS A 160 14.16 4.36 -28.34
CA LYS A 160 13.06 3.73 -27.58
C LYS A 160 11.94 4.73 -27.35
N LEU A 161 10.75 4.38 -27.84
CA LEU A 161 9.55 5.21 -27.75
C LEU A 161 8.61 4.70 -26.65
N TYR A 162 8.20 5.59 -25.75
CA TYR A 162 7.12 5.40 -24.80
C TYR A 162 5.85 6.04 -25.36
N ARG A 163 4.78 5.25 -25.50
CA ARG A 163 3.53 5.71 -26.10
C ARG A 163 2.39 5.60 -25.09
N ARG A 164 1.49 6.58 -25.13
CA ARG A 164 0.21 6.53 -24.41
C ARG A 164 -0.88 7.19 -25.26
N HIS A 165 -2.11 6.77 -25.05
CA HIS A 165 -3.26 7.27 -25.80
C HIS A 165 -4.32 7.81 -24.84
N SER A 166 -5.01 8.86 -25.24
CA SER A 166 -6.10 9.45 -24.44
C SER A 166 -7.46 8.75 -24.64
N GLY A 167 -7.64 8.06 -25.77
CA GLY A 167 -8.91 7.48 -26.20
C GLY A 167 -9.60 8.26 -27.33
N ARG A 168 -9.21 9.51 -27.58
CA ARG A 168 -9.74 10.36 -28.67
C ARG A 168 -8.93 10.21 -29.96
N PRO A 169 -9.52 10.42 -31.16
CA PRO A 169 -8.77 10.42 -32.42
C PRO A 169 -7.64 11.46 -32.39
N GLY A 170 -6.46 11.11 -32.91
CA GLY A 170 -5.25 11.96 -32.85
C GLY A 170 -4.62 12.11 -31.46
N GLY A 171 -5.15 11.45 -30.42
CA GLY A 171 -4.74 11.62 -29.03
C GLY A 171 -3.50 10.84 -28.60
N MET A 172 -2.64 10.41 -29.53
CA MET A 172 -1.43 9.65 -29.25
C MET A 172 -0.31 10.58 -28.81
N LYS A 173 0.31 10.28 -27.67
CA LYS A 173 1.50 10.98 -27.17
C LYS A 173 2.68 10.03 -27.17
N VAL A 174 3.78 10.46 -27.77
CA VAL A 174 5.01 9.68 -27.93
C VAL A 174 6.16 10.47 -27.30
N GLU A 175 6.95 9.80 -26.47
CA GLU A 175 8.12 10.36 -25.80
C GLU A 175 9.30 9.43 -26.02
N THR A 176 10.49 9.96 -26.31
CA THR A 176 11.71 9.15 -26.32
C THR A 176 12.13 8.80 -24.89
N PHE A 177 12.98 7.78 -24.72
CA PHE A 177 13.50 7.43 -23.40
C PHE A 177 14.20 8.61 -22.72
N ASP A 178 15.02 9.37 -23.44
CA ASP A 178 15.75 10.52 -22.88
C ASP A 178 14.80 11.63 -22.40
N GLN A 179 13.78 11.97 -23.20
CA GLN A 179 12.75 12.94 -22.81
C GLN A 179 11.99 12.48 -21.57
N LEU A 180 11.64 11.20 -21.49
CA LEU A 180 10.93 10.65 -20.34
C LEU A 180 11.82 10.64 -19.09
N GLN A 181 13.10 10.32 -19.23
CA GLN A 181 14.08 10.26 -18.15
C GLN A 181 14.32 11.64 -17.52
N GLN A 182 14.36 12.69 -18.34
CA GLN A 182 14.48 14.07 -17.85
C GLN A 182 13.21 14.53 -17.12
N ARG A 183 12.03 14.15 -17.61
CA ARG A 183 10.75 14.58 -17.04
C ARG A 183 10.37 13.81 -15.77
N ILE A 184 10.27 12.48 -15.87
CA ILE A 184 9.78 11.57 -14.81
C ILE A 184 10.52 10.22 -14.94
N PRO A 185 11.75 10.11 -14.40
CA PRO A 185 12.59 8.91 -14.54
C PRO A 185 11.99 7.68 -13.87
N GLU A 186 11.20 7.83 -12.80
CA GLU A 186 10.60 6.72 -12.04
C GLU A 186 9.70 5.85 -12.93
N ARG A 187 8.94 6.51 -13.82
CA ARG A 187 8.00 5.88 -14.74
C ARG A 187 8.67 4.87 -15.67
N ILE A 188 9.96 5.02 -15.95
CA ILE A 188 10.72 4.11 -16.81
C ILE A 188 10.81 2.72 -16.16
N ILE A 189 11.20 2.68 -14.89
CA ILE A 189 11.37 1.45 -14.11
C ILE A 189 10.00 0.86 -13.79
N GLU A 190 9.06 1.68 -13.33
CA GLU A 190 7.68 1.28 -13.09
C GLU A 190 7.05 0.61 -14.32
N HIS A 191 7.19 1.22 -15.50
CA HIS A 191 6.63 0.68 -16.74
C HIS A 191 7.30 -0.64 -17.13
N ALA A 192 8.61 -0.78 -16.94
CA ALA A 192 9.34 -2.00 -17.23
C ALA A 192 8.90 -3.16 -16.31
N VAL A 193 8.87 -2.91 -14.99
CA VAL A 193 8.48 -3.91 -13.98
C VAL A 193 7.01 -4.27 -14.10
N ARG A 194 6.11 -3.29 -14.26
CA ARG A 194 4.68 -3.52 -14.51
C ARG A 194 4.46 -4.38 -15.74
N GLY A 195 5.31 -4.25 -16.76
CA GLY A 195 5.32 -5.10 -17.95
C GLY A 195 5.50 -6.58 -17.62
N MET A 196 6.38 -6.91 -16.67
CA MET A 196 6.78 -8.27 -16.29
C MET A 196 5.89 -8.91 -15.21
N LEU A 197 5.11 -8.12 -14.46
CA LEU A 197 4.14 -8.62 -13.50
C LEU A 197 2.89 -9.21 -14.18
N PRO A 198 2.19 -10.17 -13.51
CA PRO A 198 0.94 -10.73 -14.03
C PRO A 198 -0.10 -9.63 -14.23
N LYS A 199 -1.02 -9.82 -15.18
CA LYS A 199 -2.11 -8.85 -15.42
C LYS A 199 -3.36 -9.33 -14.67
N GLY A 200 -4.00 -8.43 -13.93
CA GLY A 200 -5.21 -8.75 -13.17
C GLY A 200 -5.24 -8.05 -11.82
N ARG A 201 -6.09 -8.54 -10.91
CA ARG A 201 -6.25 -7.99 -9.56
C ARG A 201 -4.95 -8.09 -8.76
N LEU A 202 -4.40 -9.31 -8.67
CA LEU A 202 -3.16 -9.59 -7.96
C LEU A 202 -1.97 -8.80 -8.52
N GLY A 203 -1.84 -8.74 -9.84
CA GLY A 203 -0.76 -7.96 -10.47
C GLY A 203 -0.79 -6.47 -10.16
N ARG A 204 -1.99 -5.87 -10.07
CA ARG A 204 -2.16 -4.47 -9.67
C ARG A 204 -1.80 -4.27 -8.20
N GLN A 205 -2.13 -5.22 -7.33
CA GLN A 205 -1.75 -5.21 -5.92
C GLN A 205 -0.23 -5.33 -5.76
N LEU A 206 0.39 -6.31 -6.42
CA LEU A 206 1.85 -6.50 -6.42
C LEU A 206 2.60 -5.24 -6.84
N PHE A 207 2.09 -4.53 -7.85
CA PHE A 207 2.72 -3.29 -8.32
C PHE A 207 2.84 -2.22 -7.21
N THR A 208 1.96 -2.23 -6.21
CA THR A 208 2.04 -1.29 -5.08
C THR A 208 3.24 -1.55 -4.16
N HIS A 209 3.84 -2.75 -4.22
CA HIS A 209 5.02 -3.13 -3.43
C HIS A 209 6.33 -2.60 -4.01
N LEU A 210 6.31 -2.11 -5.25
CA LEU A 210 7.44 -1.40 -5.84
C LEU A 210 7.44 0.06 -5.39
N LYS A 211 8.56 0.52 -4.81
CA LYS A 211 8.81 1.93 -4.48
C LYS A 211 9.99 2.40 -5.31
N VAL A 212 9.83 3.46 -6.10
CA VAL A 212 10.89 3.97 -6.98
C VAL A 212 11.17 5.42 -6.64
N TYR A 213 12.44 5.74 -6.43
CA TYR A 213 12.92 7.08 -6.13
C TYR A 213 13.94 7.52 -7.19
N LYS A 214 13.83 8.79 -7.60
CA LYS A 214 14.78 9.40 -8.53
C LYS A 214 16.18 9.49 -7.94
N GLY A 215 16.30 9.97 -6.72
CA GLY A 215 17.57 10.21 -6.02
C GLY A 215 18.11 8.98 -5.28
N PRO A 216 19.25 9.13 -4.58
CA PRO A 216 19.87 8.05 -3.81
C PRO A 216 19.13 7.75 -2.50
N GLU A 217 18.43 8.73 -1.95
CA GLU A 217 17.76 8.63 -0.64
C GLU A 217 16.34 8.07 -0.74
N HIS A 218 15.90 7.40 0.33
CA HIS A 218 14.53 6.91 0.50
C HIS A 218 14.01 7.12 1.93
N PRO A 219 12.71 7.37 2.15
CA PRO A 219 12.14 7.58 3.49
C PRO A 219 11.86 6.28 4.27
N HIS A 220 12.29 5.12 3.76
CA HIS A 220 11.91 3.80 4.28
C HIS A 220 12.95 3.14 5.18
N GLU A 221 13.64 3.93 6.01
CA GLU A 221 14.67 3.43 6.93
C GLU A 221 14.08 2.53 8.04
N ALA A 222 12.87 2.85 8.51
CA ALA A 222 12.19 2.11 9.58
C ALA A 222 11.93 0.64 9.22
N GLN A 223 11.83 0.34 7.91
CA GLN A 223 11.58 -1.01 7.40
C GLN A 223 12.84 -1.88 7.34
N LYS A 224 14.03 -1.32 7.63
CA LYS A 224 15.34 -2.02 7.61
C LYS A 224 15.55 -2.83 6.32
N PRO A 225 15.60 -2.18 5.14
CA PRO A 225 15.73 -2.88 3.87
C PRO A 225 17.08 -3.60 3.75
N VAL A 226 17.06 -4.76 3.12
CA VAL A 226 18.23 -5.59 2.81
C VAL A 226 18.63 -5.39 1.36
N GLU A 227 19.92 -5.46 1.03
CA GLU A 227 20.36 -5.40 -0.37
C GLU A 227 19.80 -6.57 -1.20
N LEU A 228 19.29 -6.28 -2.39
CA LEU A 228 18.70 -7.30 -3.25
C LEU A 228 19.77 -8.22 -3.87
N PRO A 229 19.68 -9.55 -3.74
CA PRO A 229 20.65 -10.46 -4.33
C PRO A 229 20.46 -10.56 -5.86
N ILE A 230 21.46 -10.13 -6.62
CA ILE A 230 21.45 -10.20 -8.09
C ILE A 230 22.36 -11.31 -8.59
N ARG A 231 21.77 -12.34 -9.23
CA ARG A 231 22.50 -13.48 -9.80
C ARG A 231 23.02 -13.24 -11.22
N ASP A 232 22.42 -12.29 -11.96
CA ASP A 232 22.77 -12.03 -13.37
C ASP A 232 24.09 -11.27 -13.50
N LYS A 233 25.09 -11.93 -14.08
CA LYS A 233 26.43 -11.36 -14.29
C LYS A 233 26.45 -10.19 -15.28
N ARG A 234 25.49 -10.12 -16.21
CA ARG A 234 25.47 -9.10 -17.28
C ARG A 234 24.64 -7.87 -16.92
N ILE A 235 24.23 -7.73 -15.66
CA ILE A 235 23.39 -6.62 -15.22
C ILE A 235 24.14 -5.29 -15.18
N GLN A 236 25.42 -5.30 -14.82
CA GLN A 236 26.24 -4.10 -14.72
C GLN A 236 26.70 -3.70 -16.12
N LYS A 237 26.43 -2.46 -16.51
CA LYS A 237 27.02 -1.89 -17.71
C LYS A 237 28.40 -1.33 -17.35
N GLN A 238 29.45 -1.99 -17.81
CA GLN A 238 30.79 -1.40 -17.84
C GLN A 238 30.81 -0.38 -18.99
N ARG A 239 31.37 0.81 -18.74
CA ARG A 239 31.53 1.85 -19.74
C ARG A 239 32.83 1.69 -20.49
#